data_AF-A0A0F9WH80-F1
#
_entry.id   AF-A0A0F9WH80-F1
#
_cell.length_a   1.000
_cell.length_b   1.000
_cell.length_c   1.000
_cell.angle_alpha   90.00
_cell.angle_beta   90.00
_cell.angle_gamma   90.00
#
_symmetry.space_group_name_H-M   'P 1'
#
loop_
_entity.id
_entity.type
_entity.pdbx_description
1 polymer ?
#
loop_
_entity_poly.entity_id
_entity_poly.type
_entity_poly.pdbx_seq_one_letter_code
_entity_poly.pdbx_strand_id
1 'polypeptide(L)'
;MKTLSRVSIQSSRVFLLILSLCSSALLLMPATALAQLPACTTPTGNTVDEIVGSLQTQLRNNCYGDSRDNSELKLWFDRQLTEAEIPDQGDLQESHLQAVEAIMQRLSSTVRSHAAAFENANRPGSLALRTVADRLASETPSQTSGPSPATVIDDNDGGWGVYFDDDLYGPDASRQPMFSPRLDLLQPNCQGQTGSDDCQAAIEALVDLVRVANLMQSVHQRANRSLGVNLLAYQRAEVMWDLYTNEARVQYPWEMWLNGRFYQADIDKLEAEQERELALVDRLPPDRQIILLHPGVGLEYVDDASDGGRLEPAVVMEWVGFNSWRYRGSGSDVTMARPLGVSLVTTLSDRNGSKNVGHGLAFHWNHTMTTGVTWRSGGEVGLFISIGLADRFSSEQGRLSKIKDIFGALRP
;
A
#
# COMPACT_ATOMS: atom_id res chain seq x y z
N MET A 1 -32.08 -28.21 49.33
CA MET A 1 -31.07 -27.18 49.67
C MET A 1 -31.42 -25.88 48.96
N LYS A 2 -32.11 -24.97 49.66
CA LYS A 2 -32.53 -23.64 49.22
C LYS A 2 -31.93 -22.67 50.22
N THR A 3 -30.91 -21.89 49.84
CA THR A 3 -30.49 -20.61 50.46
C THR A 3 -29.10 -20.27 49.94
N LEU A 4 -28.98 -19.56 48.82
CA LEU A 4 -27.78 -18.81 48.40
C LEU A 4 -28.13 -17.99 47.14
N SER A 5 -28.95 -16.94 47.27
CA SER A 5 -29.21 -16.03 46.13
C SER A 5 -29.61 -14.60 46.51
N ARG A 6 -29.42 -14.16 47.76
CA ARG A 6 -29.91 -12.84 48.21
C ARG A 6 -28.87 -11.77 48.51
N VAL A 7 -27.57 -12.05 48.40
CA VAL A 7 -26.53 -11.07 48.75
C VAL A 7 -26.00 -10.27 47.54
N SER A 8 -26.18 -10.75 46.29
CA SER A 8 -25.60 -10.09 45.10
C SER A 8 -26.38 -8.89 44.54
N ILE A 9 -27.61 -8.64 44.99
CA ILE A 9 -28.47 -7.59 44.37
C ILE A 9 -28.27 -6.22 45.04
N GLN A 10 -27.74 -6.15 46.27
CA GLN A 10 -27.54 -4.86 46.96
C GLN A 10 -26.29 -4.10 46.50
N SER A 11 -25.21 -4.75 46.05
CA SER A 11 -24.01 -4.04 45.60
C SER A 11 -24.19 -3.31 44.26
N SER A 12 -25.02 -3.84 43.36
CA SER A 12 -25.28 -3.23 42.05
C SER A 12 -26.04 -1.91 42.14
N ARG A 13 -26.91 -1.73 43.15
CA ARG A 13 -27.67 -0.49 43.33
C ARG A 13 -26.81 0.66 43.88
N VAL A 14 -25.83 0.34 44.72
CA VAL A 14 -24.87 1.33 45.23
C VAL A 14 -23.93 1.76 44.10
N PHE A 15 -23.49 0.84 43.25
CA PHE A 15 -22.63 1.16 42.10
C PHE A 15 -23.34 2.05 41.06
N LEU A 16 -24.62 1.78 40.77
CA LEU A 16 -25.44 2.61 39.88
C LEU A 16 -25.71 4.01 40.45
N LEU A 17 -25.90 4.15 41.77
CA LEU A 17 -26.05 5.45 42.42
C LEU A 17 -24.76 6.27 42.40
N ILE A 18 -23.59 5.64 42.59
CA ILE A 18 -22.29 6.33 42.49
C ILE A 18 -22.02 6.78 41.04
N LEU A 19 -22.31 5.94 40.04
CA LEU A 19 -22.20 6.34 38.63
C LEU A 19 -23.14 7.50 38.29
N SER A 20 -24.40 7.45 38.74
CA SER A 20 -25.37 8.54 38.53
C SER A 20 -24.95 9.85 39.20
N LEU A 21 -24.37 9.79 40.41
CA LEU A 21 -23.83 10.97 41.09
C LEU A 21 -22.58 11.53 40.40
N CYS A 22 -21.68 10.68 39.88
CA CYS A 22 -20.54 11.13 39.10
C CYS A 22 -20.97 11.76 37.75
N SER A 23 -21.94 11.18 37.05
CA SER A 23 -22.50 11.78 35.83
C SER A 23 -23.17 13.12 36.08
N SER A 24 -23.85 13.27 37.22
CA SER A 24 -24.52 14.52 37.60
C SER A 24 -23.52 15.60 38.04
N ALA A 25 -22.41 15.22 38.69
CA ALA A 25 -21.33 16.13 39.08
C ALA A 25 -20.54 16.65 37.87
N LEU A 26 -20.37 15.84 36.82
CA LEU A 26 -19.78 16.27 35.55
C LEU A 26 -20.68 17.25 34.76
N LEU A 27 -22.01 17.13 34.89
CA LEU A 27 -22.97 18.06 34.26
C LEU A 27 -23.15 19.38 35.01
N LEU A 28 -22.65 19.49 36.24
CA LEU A 28 -22.69 20.71 37.07
C LEU A 28 -21.35 21.46 37.07
N MET A 29 -20.33 20.99 36.34
CA MET A 29 -19.22 21.87 36.00
C MET A 29 -19.77 22.99 35.11
N PRO A 30 -19.68 24.25 35.53
CA PRO A 30 -20.22 25.34 34.73
C PRO A 30 -19.51 25.31 33.38
N ALA A 31 -20.28 25.10 32.30
CA ALA A 31 -19.79 25.15 30.91
C ALA A 31 -19.09 26.48 30.56
N THR A 32 -19.16 27.47 31.46
CA THR A 32 -18.46 28.75 31.39
C THR A 32 -16.97 28.67 31.73
N ALA A 33 -16.44 27.50 32.12
CA ALA A 33 -15.01 27.27 32.32
C ALA A 33 -14.35 26.41 31.22
N LEU A 34 -15.06 26.12 30.12
CA LEU A 34 -14.37 26.01 28.83
C LEU A 34 -13.94 27.44 28.47
N ALA A 35 -12.90 27.92 29.15
CA ALA A 35 -12.25 29.18 28.86
C ALA A 35 -12.10 29.25 27.34
N GLN A 36 -12.74 30.25 26.72
CA GLN A 36 -12.55 30.54 25.31
C GLN A 36 -11.05 30.68 25.11
N LEU A 37 -10.43 29.61 24.63
CA LEU A 37 -9.03 29.60 24.32
C LEU A 37 -8.83 30.75 23.31
N PRO A 38 -7.89 31.68 23.58
CA PRO A 38 -7.81 32.93 22.83
C PRO A 38 -7.73 32.67 21.32
N ALA A 39 -8.46 33.44 20.50
CA ALA A 39 -8.34 33.29 19.05
C ALA A 39 -6.86 33.44 18.62
N CYS A 40 -6.45 32.78 17.53
CA CYS A 40 -5.10 32.95 17.00
C CYS A 40 -4.87 34.42 16.66
N THR A 41 -3.91 35.04 17.32
CA THR A 41 -3.59 36.46 17.15
C THR A 41 -2.28 36.62 16.41
N THR A 42 -2.20 37.62 15.53
CA THR A 42 -0.96 38.02 14.85
C THR A 42 0.20 38.11 15.85
N PRO A 43 1.38 37.54 15.54
CA PRO A 43 2.54 37.62 16.42
C PRO A 43 2.92 39.08 16.69
N THR A 44 3.25 39.39 17.94
CA THR A 44 3.61 40.75 18.37
C THR A 44 4.94 40.75 19.10
N GLY A 45 5.71 41.84 18.97
CA GLY A 45 6.96 42.06 19.70
C GLY A 45 7.61 43.39 19.35
N ASN A 46 8.48 43.89 20.23
CA ASN A 46 9.32 45.06 19.99
C ASN A 46 10.63 44.71 19.29
N THR A 47 10.94 43.41 19.19
CA THR A 47 12.12 42.88 18.50
C THR A 47 11.73 41.70 17.61
N VAL A 48 12.57 41.37 16.64
CA VAL A 48 12.40 40.16 15.80
C VAL A 48 12.31 38.90 16.67
N ASP A 49 13.10 38.82 17.74
CA ASP A 49 13.15 37.66 18.64
C ASP A 49 11.84 37.51 19.43
N GLU A 50 11.26 38.63 19.89
CA GLU A 50 9.94 38.62 20.54
C GLU A 50 8.83 38.20 19.56
N ILE A 51 8.89 38.67 18.31
CA ILE A 51 7.94 38.26 17.25
C ILE A 51 8.04 36.76 16.99
N VAL A 52 9.25 36.22 16.83
CA VAL A 52 9.48 34.78 16.62
C VAL A 52 9.02 33.97 17.84
N GLY A 53 9.34 34.41 19.07
CA GLY A 53 8.89 33.75 20.29
C GLY A 53 7.36 33.77 20.45
N SER A 54 6.70 34.86 20.02
CA SER A 54 5.25 34.97 19.97
C SER A 54 4.65 33.98 18.95
N LEU A 55 5.23 33.90 17.75
CA LEU A 55 4.82 32.95 16.71
C LEU A 55 4.97 31.49 17.17
N GLN A 56 6.12 31.12 17.75
CA GLN A 56 6.34 29.79 18.34
C GLN A 56 5.30 29.46 19.41
N THR A 57 4.93 30.44 20.24
CA THR A 57 3.91 30.27 21.27
C THR A 57 2.52 30.04 20.69
N GLN A 58 2.16 30.76 19.62
CA GLN A 58 0.92 30.52 18.89
C GLN A 58 0.90 29.14 18.23
N LEU A 59 2.02 28.69 17.65
CA LEU A 59 2.12 27.35 17.07
C LEU A 59 1.96 26.24 18.10
N ARG A 60 2.60 26.36 19.27
CA ARG A 60 2.38 25.44 20.41
C ARG A 60 0.94 25.43 20.91
N ASN A 61 0.20 26.49 20.61
CA ASN A 61 -1.23 26.62 20.91
C ASN A 61 -2.13 26.17 19.73
N ASN A 62 -1.60 25.40 18.77
CA ASN A 62 -2.30 24.85 17.60
C ASN A 62 -2.90 25.93 16.67
N CYS A 63 -2.21 27.06 16.52
CA CYS A 63 -2.56 28.08 15.53
C CYS A 63 -1.86 27.85 14.18
N TYR A 64 -2.32 28.57 13.16
CA TYR A 64 -1.72 28.62 11.81
C TYR A 64 -1.63 27.25 11.13
N GLY A 65 -2.76 26.73 10.68
CA GLY A 65 -2.88 25.46 9.96
C GLY A 65 -3.31 24.27 10.83
N ASP A 66 -3.42 24.46 12.14
CA ASP A 66 -3.82 23.43 13.11
C ASP A 66 -5.24 23.72 13.67
N SER A 67 -5.70 22.91 14.62
CA SER A 67 -7.05 22.83 15.17
C SER A 67 -7.66 24.14 15.69
N ARG A 68 -6.85 25.16 16.01
CA ARG A 68 -7.35 26.46 16.47
C ARG A 68 -7.28 27.56 15.41
N ASP A 69 -6.73 27.25 14.23
CA ASP A 69 -6.77 28.17 13.11
C ASP A 69 -8.19 28.22 12.50
N ASN A 70 -8.79 29.40 12.56
CA ASN A 70 -10.12 29.69 12.00
C ASN A 70 -10.05 30.52 10.72
N SER A 71 -8.87 30.62 10.09
CA SER A 71 -8.71 31.26 8.79
C SER A 71 -9.59 30.60 7.74
N GLU A 72 -10.02 31.39 6.75
CA GLU A 72 -10.80 30.92 5.62
C GLU A 72 -10.11 29.74 4.90
N LEU A 73 -8.79 29.80 4.76
CA LEU A 73 -8.00 28.74 4.13
C LEU A 73 -8.07 27.42 4.92
N LYS A 74 -7.93 27.44 6.25
CA LYS A 74 -8.03 26.24 7.09
C LYS A 74 -9.44 25.66 7.06
N LEU A 75 -10.47 26.49 7.16
CA LEU A 75 -11.86 26.03 7.14
C LEU A 75 -12.24 25.43 5.78
N TRP A 76 -11.76 26.03 4.68
CA TRP A 76 -11.91 25.44 3.35
C TRP A 76 -11.19 24.09 3.25
N PHE A 77 -9.94 24.03 3.74
CA PHE A 77 -9.13 22.82 3.73
C PHE A 77 -9.79 21.66 4.48
N ASP A 78 -10.27 21.92 5.70
CA ASP A 78 -10.98 20.91 6.51
C ASP A 78 -12.24 20.41 5.83
N ARG A 79 -12.98 21.32 5.18
CA ARG A 79 -14.16 20.95 4.42
C ARG A 79 -13.79 20.03 3.27
N GLN A 80 -12.75 20.34 2.50
CA GLN A 80 -12.31 19.48 1.40
C GLN A 80 -11.84 18.12 1.87
N LEU A 81 -11.07 18.07 2.97
CA LEU A 81 -10.65 16.79 3.55
C LEU A 81 -11.85 15.96 4.03
N THR A 82 -12.88 16.61 4.55
CA THR A 82 -14.11 15.95 5.00
C THR A 82 -14.95 15.47 3.81
N GLU A 83 -15.13 16.31 2.80
CA GLU A 83 -15.87 15.99 1.55
C GLU A 83 -15.18 14.89 0.74
N ALA A 84 -13.84 14.83 0.80
CA ALA A 84 -13.06 13.78 0.16
C ALA A 84 -13.21 12.41 0.82
N GLU A 85 -13.88 12.33 1.98
CA GLU A 85 -14.04 11.13 2.80
C GLU A 85 -12.73 10.38 3.07
N ILE A 86 -11.58 11.08 3.01
CA ILE A 86 -10.26 10.48 3.23
C ILE A 86 -10.27 9.95 4.66
N PRO A 87 -10.33 8.62 4.87
CA PRO A 87 -10.47 8.06 6.19
C PRO A 87 -9.20 8.38 6.97
N ASP A 88 -9.34 8.75 8.24
CA ASP A 88 -8.17 8.89 9.13
C ASP A 88 -7.40 7.56 9.27
N GLN A 89 -8.07 6.43 8.98
CA GLN A 89 -7.54 5.05 8.89
C GLN A 89 -8.38 4.23 7.91
N GLY A 90 -7.76 3.49 6.97
CA GLY A 90 -8.45 2.55 6.07
C GLY A 90 -7.92 2.53 4.64
N ASP A 91 -8.53 1.72 3.78
CA ASP A 91 -8.16 1.58 2.36
C ASP A 91 -8.53 2.85 1.56
N LEU A 92 -7.65 3.27 0.64
CA LEU A 92 -7.95 4.40 -0.24
C LEU A 92 -8.69 3.86 -1.45
N GLN A 93 -9.87 4.39 -1.70
CA GLN A 93 -10.46 4.31 -3.03
C GLN A 93 -9.68 5.24 -3.97
N GLU A 94 -9.71 4.95 -5.27
CA GLU A 94 -9.09 5.80 -6.30
C GLU A 94 -9.58 7.26 -6.23
N SER A 95 -10.85 7.46 -5.83
CA SER A 95 -11.46 8.76 -5.54
C SER A 95 -10.70 9.57 -4.48
N HIS A 96 -10.11 8.91 -3.47
CA HIS A 96 -9.36 9.60 -2.41
C HIS A 96 -8.01 10.12 -2.92
N LEU A 97 -7.34 9.40 -3.82
CA LEU A 97 -6.09 9.86 -4.44
C LEU A 97 -6.35 11.09 -5.32
N GLN A 98 -7.42 11.06 -6.11
CA GLN A 98 -7.86 12.22 -6.91
C GLN A 98 -8.20 13.41 -6.02
N ALA A 99 -8.83 13.17 -4.86
CA ALA A 99 -9.14 14.23 -3.91
C ALA A 99 -7.88 14.82 -3.24
N VAL A 100 -6.91 13.99 -2.83
CA VAL A 100 -5.61 14.46 -2.33
C VAL A 100 -4.88 15.29 -3.39
N GLU A 101 -4.86 14.82 -4.63
CA GLU A 101 -4.28 15.57 -5.75
C GLU A 101 -4.96 16.93 -5.94
N ALA A 102 -6.30 16.97 -5.94
CA ALA A 102 -7.06 18.21 -6.07
C ALA A 102 -6.80 19.19 -4.91
N ILE A 103 -6.69 18.68 -3.68
CA ILE A 103 -6.33 19.49 -2.51
C ILE A 103 -4.92 20.06 -2.65
N MET A 104 -3.93 19.24 -3.04
CA MET A 104 -2.55 19.70 -3.27
C MET A 104 -2.46 20.74 -4.40
N GLN A 105 -3.16 20.51 -5.51
CA GLN A 105 -3.22 21.46 -6.64
C GLN A 105 -3.82 22.80 -6.21
N ARG A 106 -4.89 22.79 -5.41
CA ARG A 106 -5.48 24.04 -4.91
C ARG A 106 -4.54 24.73 -3.93
N LEU A 107 -3.96 24.03 -2.96
CA LEU A 107 -2.98 24.62 -2.04
C LEU A 107 -1.84 25.26 -2.83
N SER A 108 -1.29 24.55 -3.83
CA SER A 108 -0.30 25.09 -4.76
C SER A 108 -0.77 26.38 -5.45
N SER A 109 -2.00 26.39 -5.98
CA SER A 109 -2.58 27.56 -6.64
C SER A 109 -2.78 28.75 -5.69
N THR A 110 -3.20 28.51 -4.45
CA THR A 110 -3.41 29.54 -3.42
C THR A 110 -2.08 30.18 -3.04
N VAL A 111 -1.05 29.37 -2.83
CA VAL A 111 0.31 29.85 -2.49
C VAL A 111 0.89 30.66 -3.65
N ARG A 112 0.76 30.18 -4.89
CA ARG A 112 1.15 30.94 -6.09
C ARG A 112 0.42 32.27 -6.19
N SER A 113 -0.89 32.29 -5.95
CA SER A 113 -1.68 33.52 -5.97
C SER A 113 -1.23 34.51 -4.90
N HIS A 114 -0.91 34.04 -3.69
CA HIS A 114 -0.37 34.90 -2.63
C HIS A 114 1.04 35.39 -2.98
N ALA A 115 1.91 34.52 -3.48
CA ALA A 115 3.25 34.90 -3.94
C ALA A 115 3.19 36.00 -5.01
N ALA A 116 2.31 35.85 -6.01
CA ALA A 116 2.11 36.85 -7.05
C ALA A 116 1.55 38.16 -6.50
N ALA A 117 0.61 38.13 -5.54
CA ALA A 117 0.10 39.33 -4.90
C ALA A 117 1.19 40.08 -4.12
N PHE A 118 2.06 39.35 -3.42
CA PHE A 118 3.22 39.90 -2.72
C PHE A 118 4.24 40.50 -3.68
N GLU A 119 4.57 39.79 -4.77
CA GLU A 119 5.48 40.26 -5.82
C GLU A 119 4.97 41.53 -6.49
N ASN A 120 3.68 41.56 -6.88
CA ASN A 120 3.04 42.73 -7.51
C ASN A 120 2.98 43.95 -6.58
N ALA A 121 2.83 43.73 -5.28
CA ALA A 121 2.84 44.79 -4.28
C ALA A 121 4.27 45.20 -3.86
N ASN A 122 5.30 44.61 -4.47
CA ASN A 122 6.71 44.76 -4.09
C ASN A 122 6.93 44.54 -2.59
N ARG A 123 6.18 43.60 -2.00
CA ARG A 123 6.24 43.30 -0.58
C ARG A 123 7.47 42.44 -0.28
N PRO A 124 8.08 42.62 0.90
CA PRO A 124 9.15 41.75 1.36
C PRO A 124 8.68 40.30 1.47
N GLY A 125 9.56 39.34 1.19
CA GLY A 125 9.24 37.91 1.24
C GLY A 125 8.61 37.32 -0.02
N SER A 126 8.35 38.14 -1.06
CA SER A 126 7.81 37.68 -2.35
C SER A 126 8.67 36.57 -2.99
N LEU A 127 10.00 36.69 -2.97
CA LEU A 127 10.91 35.66 -3.48
C LEU A 127 10.77 34.34 -2.72
N ALA A 128 10.69 34.40 -1.38
CA ALA A 128 10.54 33.21 -0.55
C ALA A 128 9.20 32.51 -0.81
N LEU A 129 8.11 33.29 -0.83
CA LEU A 129 6.78 32.81 -1.18
C LEU A 129 6.75 32.16 -2.56
N ARG A 130 7.42 32.76 -3.55
CA ARG A 130 7.54 32.21 -4.91
C ARG A 130 8.31 30.90 -4.93
N THR A 131 9.44 30.80 -4.24
CA THR A 131 10.22 29.56 -4.12
C THR A 131 9.38 28.43 -3.52
N VAL A 132 8.63 28.72 -2.45
CA VAL A 132 7.70 27.74 -1.85
C VAL A 132 6.61 27.35 -2.83
N ALA A 133 6.03 28.32 -3.55
CA ALA A 133 4.99 28.09 -4.55
C ALA A 133 5.46 27.20 -5.72
N ASP A 134 6.65 27.47 -6.25
CA ASP A 134 7.25 26.75 -7.37
C ASP A 134 7.60 25.32 -6.95
N ARG A 135 8.15 25.13 -5.75
CA ARG A 135 8.46 23.80 -5.21
C ARG A 135 7.19 22.99 -4.97
N LEU A 136 6.19 23.58 -4.33
CA LEU A 136 4.91 22.92 -4.06
C LEU A 136 4.26 22.44 -5.36
N ALA A 137 4.34 23.23 -6.42
CA ALA A 137 3.86 22.81 -7.72
C ALA A 137 4.70 21.70 -8.38
N SER A 138 6.00 21.63 -8.09
CA SER A 138 6.86 20.53 -8.58
C SER A 138 6.62 19.21 -7.84
N GLU A 139 6.14 19.27 -6.59
CA GLU A 139 5.82 18.09 -5.77
C GLU A 139 4.36 17.65 -5.90
N THR A 140 3.49 18.52 -6.42
CA THR A 140 2.12 18.15 -6.74
C THR A 140 2.15 17.14 -7.88
N PRO A 141 1.58 15.92 -7.70
CA PRO A 141 1.56 14.91 -8.76
C PRO A 141 1.01 15.52 -10.05
N SER A 142 1.81 15.51 -11.12
CA SER A 142 1.30 15.83 -12.44
C SER A 142 0.63 14.58 -13.01
N GLN A 143 -0.58 14.71 -13.53
CA GLN A 143 -1.31 13.60 -14.20
C GLN A 143 -0.55 12.96 -15.37
N THR A 144 0.62 13.49 -15.74
CA THR A 144 1.35 13.17 -16.97
C THR A 144 2.70 12.47 -16.76
N SER A 145 3.20 12.37 -15.53
CA SER A 145 4.46 11.68 -15.27
C SER A 145 4.17 10.36 -14.58
N GLY A 146 4.51 9.24 -15.23
CA GLY A 146 4.52 7.90 -14.65
C GLY A 146 5.24 7.86 -13.29
N PRO A 147 5.10 6.77 -12.52
CA PRO A 147 5.36 6.72 -11.08
C PRO A 147 6.60 7.55 -10.76
N SER A 148 6.38 8.76 -10.22
CA SER A 148 7.47 9.53 -9.66
C SER A 148 8.20 8.57 -8.73
N PRO A 149 9.53 8.52 -8.72
CA PRO A 149 10.25 7.73 -7.77
C PRO A 149 9.88 8.26 -6.40
N ALA A 150 8.81 7.71 -5.83
CA ALA A 150 8.49 7.73 -4.43
C ALA A 150 9.62 6.90 -3.82
N THR A 151 10.78 7.56 -3.71
CA THR A 151 11.83 7.21 -2.79
C THR A 151 11.13 6.86 -1.50
N VAL A 152 11.35 5.62 -1.06
CA VAL A 152 10.93 5.08 0.24
C VAL A 152 10.93 6.22 1.25
N ILE A 153 9.74 6.76 1.52
CA ILE A 153 9.57 7.80 2.54
C ILE A 153 9.58 7.00 3.83
N ASP A 154 10.73 6.92 4.47
CA ASP A 154 10.84 6.44 5.85
C ASP A 154 9.94 7.32 6.73
N ASP A 155 9.33 6.75 7.77
CA ASP A 155 8.28 7.40 8.59
C ASP A 155 8.72 8.74 9.22
N ASN A 156 10.01 9.08 9.14
CA ASN A 156 10.62 10.29 9.67
C ASN A 156 11.07 11.34 8.62
N ASP A 157 11.15 11.01 7.33
CA ASP A 157 11.94 11.83 6.38
C ASP A 157 11.11 12.72 5.42
N GLY A 158 9.77 12.66 5.44
CA GLY A 158 8.93 13.30 4.41
C GLY A 158 8.26 14.64 4.77
N GLY A 159 8.41 15.14 5.99
CA GLY A 159 7.51 16.17 6.50
C GLY A 159 7.88 17.62 6.18
N TRP A 160 6.92 18.45 5.74
CA TRP A 160 7.05 19.91 5.77
C TRP A 160 7.08 20.38 7.24
N GLY A 161 8.17 21.04 7.64
CA GLY A 161 8.34 21.58 8.99
C GLY A 161 8.84 23.02 8.99
N VAL A 162 8.47 23.77 10.03
CA VAL A 162 9.02 25.10 10.32
C VAL A 162 9.86 25.00 11.59
N TYR A 163 11.16 25.19 11.46
CA TYR A 163 12.11 25.13 12.58
C TYR A 163 12.73 26.50 12.80
N PHE A 164 12.28 27.19 13.84
CA PHE A 164 12.76 28.54 14.17
C PHE A 164 14.09 28.54 14.95
N ASP A 165 14.45 27.42 15.60
CA ASP A 165 15.66 27.33 16.43
C ASP A 165 16.94 27.20 15.58
N ASP A 166 16.82 26.62 14.38
CA ASP A 166 17.91 26.46 13.42
C ASP A 166 17.83 27.44 12.26
N ASP A 167 16.83 28.34 12.22
CA ASP A 167 16.56 29.28 11.11
C ASP A 167 16.15 28.60 9.77
N LEU A 168 15.46 27.45 9.79
CA LEU A 168 15.20 26.60 8.61
C LEU A 168 13.70 26.30 8.34
N TYR A 169 13.29 26.38 7.09
CA TYR A 169 11.96 26.00 6.59
C TYR A 169 12.06 24.98 5.45
N GLY A 170 11.35 23.84 5.50
CA GLY A 170 11.25 22.90 4.39
C GLY A 170 11.03 21.42 4.74
N PRO A 171 10.93 20.52 3.74
CA PRO A 171 10.87 19.08 3.97
C PRO A 171 12.21 18.55 4.49
N ASP A 172 12.18 17.71 5.53
CA ASP A 172 13.38 17.14 6.16
C ASP A 172 14.24 16.32 5.16
N ALA A 173 13.59 15.80 4.11
CA ALA A 173 14.17 14.94 3.07
C ALA A 173 15.47 15.43 2.40
N SER A 174 15.81 16.74 2.47
CA SER A 174 17.05 17.25 1.84
C SER A 174 18.08 17.86 2.79
N ARG A 175 17.78 18.01 4.10
CA ARG A 175 18.58 18.80 5.08
C ARG A 175 19.04 20.18 4.59
N GLN A 176 18.49 20.68 3.48
CA GLN A 176 18.77 22.01 2.97
C GLN A 176 17.61 22.90 3.38
N PRO A 177 17.85 23.90 4.24
CA PRO A 177 16.83 24.89 4.53
C PRO A 177 16.44 25.63 3.25
N MET A 178 15.15 25.70 2.95
CA MET A 178 14.67 26.45 1.78
C MET A 178 14.63 27.96 2.05
N PHE A 179 14.43 28.35 3.30
CA PHE A 179 14.21 29.72 3.71
C PHE A 179 14.44 29.89 5.20
N SER A 180 15.01 31.03 5.60
CA SER A 180 15.10 31.45 6.99
C SER A 180 14.07 32.55 7.26
N PRO A 181 12.92 32.26 7.90
CA PRO A 181 11.93 33.27 8.28
C PRO A 181 12.51 34.48 8.98
N ARG A 182 13.51 34.25 9.83
CA ARG A 182 14.16 35.28 10.61
C ARG A 182 15.03 36.16 9.72
N LEU A 183 15.96 35.57 8.97
CA LEU A 183 16.97 36.30 8.21
C LEU A 183 16.42 36.92 6.91
N ASP A 184 15.53 36.21 6.23
CA ASP A 184 15.10 36.55 4.87
C ASP A 184 13.83 37.42 4.85
N LEU A 185 13.08 37.46 5.96
CA LEU A 185 11.79 38.16 6.02
C LEU A 185 11.65 39.08 7.23
N LEU A 186 11.84 38.61 8.46
CA LEU A 186 11.61 39.48 9.61
C LEU A 186 12.72 40.51 9.78
N GLN A 187 13.98 40.08 9.73
CA GLN A 187 15.12 40.95 10.03
C GLN A 187 15.26 42.15 9.08
N PRO A 188 15.13 42.01 7.74
CA PRO A 188 15.23 43.15 6.83
C PRO A 188 14.11 44.18 6.99
N ASN A 189 12.95 43.77 7.54
CA ASN A 189 11.73 44.59 7.55
C ASN A 189 11.34 45.11 8.94
N CYS A 190 11.85 44.49 10.01
CA CYS A 190 11.48 44.81 11.39
C CYS A 190 12.64 45.39 12.23
N GLN A 191 13.87 45.47 11.72
CA GLN A 191 15.04 45.92 12.49
C GLN A 191 14.97 47.40 12.96
N GLY A 192 14.18 48.25 12.31
CA GLY A 192 14.10 49.67 12.62
C GLY A 192 12.89 50.07 13.47
N GLN A 193 11.72 49.52 13.18
CA GLN A 193 10.44 49.82 13.84
C GLN A 193 9.50 48.62 13.65
N THR A 194 9.18 47.87 14.72
CA THR A 194 8.29 46.71 14.61
C THR A 194 6.83 47.07 14.33
N GLY A 195 6.46 48.34 14.49
CA GLY A 195 5.14 48.88 14.13
C GLY A 195 5.07 49.49 12.73
N SER A 196 6.09 49.34 11.89
CA SER A 196 6.01 49.82 10.51
C SER A 196 5.07 48.94 9.67
N ASP A 197 4.44 49.52 8.65
CA ASP A 197 3.60 48.79 7.69
C ASP A 197 4.37 47.64 7.02
N ASP A 198 5.67 47.84 6.75
CA ASP A 198 6.56 46.82 6.18
C ASP A 198 6.79 45.64 7.13
N CYS A 199 7.02 45.91 8.42
CA CYS A 199 7.18 44.84 9.40
C CYS A 199 5.87 44.09 9.60
N GLN A 200 4.74 44.79 9.69
CA GLN A 200 3.43 44.15 9.80
C GLN A 200 3.13 43.26 8.58
N ALA A 201 3.40 43.75 7.37
CA ALA A 201 3.24 42.97 6.15
C ALA A 201 4.15 41.73 6.12
N ALA A 202 5.38 41.83 6.63
CA ALA A 202 6.30 40.70 6.76
C ALA A 202 5.82 39.66 7.78
N ILE A 203 5.24 40.09 8.90
CA ILE A 203 4.64 39.20 9.91
C ILE A 203 3.44 38.46 9.33
N GLU A 204 2.55 39.16 8.62
CA GLU A 204 1.39 38.55 7.95
C GLU A 204 1.83 37.51 6.91
N ALA A 205 2.84 37.82 6.10
CA ALA A 205 3.42 36.89 5.14
C ALA A 205 3.96 35.62 5.80
N LEU A 206 4.67 35.78 6.92
CA LEU A 206 5.21 34.65 7.68
C LEU A 206 4.11 33.77 8.25
N VAL A 207 3.06 34.38 8.82
CA VAL A 207 1.89 33.65 9.32
C VAL A 207 1.23 32.82 8.21
N ASP A 208 1.06 33.41 7.03
CA ASP A 208 0.47 32.70 5.88
C ASP A 208 1.36 31.56 5.39
N LEU A 209 2.68 31.76 5.32
CA LEU A 209 3.66 30.72 4.99
C LEU A 209 3.59 29.54 5.96
N VAL A 210 3.63 29.82 7.26
CA VAL A 210 3.56 28.79 8.31
C VAL A 210 2.25 28.03 8.24
N ARG A 211 1.13 28.72 8.01
CA ARG A 211 -0.18 28.10 7.83
C ARG A 211 -0.18 27.11 6.67
N VAL A 212 0.30 27.55 5.51
CA VAL A 212 0.41 26.70 4.31
C VAL A 212 1.30 25.48 4.60
N ALA A 213 2.44 25.67 5.27
CA ALA A 213 3.35 24.59 5.63
C ALA A 213 2.66 23.51 6.47
N ASN A 214 1.96 23.92 7.52
CA ASN A 214 1.25 23.02 8.42
C ASN A 214 0.08 22.31 7.72
N LEU A 215 -0.63 23.01 6.84
CA LEU A 215 -1.68 22.41 6.01
C LEU A 215 -1.10 21.35 5.06
N MET A 216 0.01 21.67 4.38
CA MET A 216 0.72 20.73 3.51
C MET A 216 1.24 19.52 4.27
N GLN A 217 1.77 19.74 5.47
CA GLN A 217 2.20 18.66 6.34
C GLN A 217 1.03 17.75 6.73
N SER A 218 -0.14 18.33 7.00
CA SER A 218 -1.36 17.57 7.28
C SER A 218 -1.80 16.71 6.09
N VAL A 219 -1.78 17.28 4.87
CA VAL A 219 -2.04 16.51 3.64
C VAL A 219 -1.03 15.39 3.49
N HIS A 220 0.25 15.70 3.64
CA HIS A 220 1.32 14.73 3.43
C HIS A 220 1.27 13.60 4.45
N GLN A 221 1.00 13.88 5.72
CA GLN A 221 0.84 12.84 6.74
C GLN A 221 -0.37 11.93 6.46
N ARG A 222 -1.50 12.51 6.03
CA ARG A 222 -2.69 11.72 5.65
C ARG A 222 -2.45 10.93 4.38
N ALA A 223 -1.83 11.55 3.39
CA ALA A 223 -1.44 10.92 2.14
C ALA A 223 -0.45 9.78 2.41
N ASN A 224 0.63 9.96 3.17
CA ASN A 224 1.60 8.90 3.45
C ASN A 224 1.01 7.73 4.21
N ARG A 225 0.22 7.97 5.26
CA ARG A 225 -0.43 6.87 6.01
C ARG A 225 -1.32 6.02 5.12
N SER A 226 -2.00 6.67 4.18
CA SER A 226 -2.96 6.02 3.31
C SER A 226 -2.28 5.41 2.07
N LEU A 227 -1.39 6.12 1.39
CA LEU A 227 -0.52 5.63 0.32
C LEU A 227 0.38 4.47 0.78
N GLY A 228 0.93 4.50 1.99
CA GLY A 228 1.79 3.43 2.50
C GLY A 228 1.05 2.08 2.61
N VAL A 229 -0.18 2.10 3.14
CA VAL A 229 -1.01 0.89 3.24
C VAL A 229 -1.42 0.39 1.85
N ASN A 230 -1.83 1.29 0.96
CA ASN A 230 -2.25 0.91 -0.39
C ASN A 230 -1.07 0.44 -1.24
N LEU A 231 0.10 1.08 -1.15
CA LEU A 231 1.31 0.67 -1.86
C LEU A 231 1.72 -0.76 -1.47
N LEU A 232 1.69 -1.08 -0.17
CA LEU A 232 1.98 -2.44 0.28
C LEU A 232 0.96 -3.45 -0.22
N ALA A 233 -0.32 -3.06 -0.31
CA ALA A 233 -1.38 -3.90 -0.86
C ALA A 233 -1.22 -4.11 -2.37
N TYR A 234 -0.87 -3.05 -3.13
CA TYR A 234 -0.57 -3.11 -4.56
C TYR A 234 0.67 -3.97 -4.86
N GLN A 235 1.78 -3.73 -4.15
CA GLN A 235 3.00 -4.54 -4.28
C GLN A 235 2.71 -6.01 -3.99
N ARG A 236 1.90 -6.29 -2.95
CA ARG A 236 1.44 -7.64 -2.65
C ARG A 236 0.63 -8.24 -3.79
N ALA A 237 -0.36 -7.51 -4.33
CA ALA A 237 -1.18 -7.99 -5.43
C ALA A 237 -0.35 -8.27 -6.69
N GLU A 238 0.59 -7.39 -7.02
CA GLU A 238 1.52 -7.54 -8.14
C GLU A 238 2.39 -8.79 -7.99
N VAL A 239 3.05 -8.98 -6.84
CA VAL A 239 3.84 -10.19 -6.56
C VAL A 239 2.96 -11.44 -6.62
N MET A 240 1.73 -11.40 -6.11
CA MET A 240 0.82 -12.55 -6.18
C MET A 240 0.48 -12.93 -7.63
N TRP A 241 0.24 -11.94 -8.50
CA TRP A 241 -0.02 -12.14 -9.92
C TRP A 241 1.22 -12.64 -10.67
N ASP A 242 2.40 -12.14 -10.32
CA ASP A 242 3.68 -12.62 -10.82
C ASP A 242 3.88 -14.10 -10.46
N LEU A 243 3.72 -14.45 -9.18
CA LEU A 243 3.76 -15.84 -8.72
C LEU A 243 2.73 -16.70 -9.48
N TYR A 244 1.49 -16.24 -9.63
CA TYR A 244 0.44 -16.99 -10.34
C TYR A 244 0.79 -17.25 -11.81
N THR A 245 1.44 -16.28 -12.46
CA THR A 245 1.74 -16.35 -13.88
C THR A 245 3.04 -17.12 -14.15
N ASN A 246 4.04 -16.96 -13.27
CA ASN A 246 5.42 -17.40 -13.50
C ASN A 246 5.87 -18.57 -12.63
N GLU A 247 5.29 -18.75 -11.42
CA GLU A 247 5.65 -19.86 -10.52
C GLU A 247 4.60 -20.98 -10.47
N ALA A 248 3.32 -20.68 -10.72
CA ALA A 248 2.30 -21.70 -10.85
C ALA A 248 2.57 -22.60 -12.08
N ARG A 249 1.85 -23.73 -12.17
CA ARG A 249 1.99 -24.60 -13.35
C ARG A 249 1.54 -23.85 -14.60
N VAL A 250 2.28 -24.01 -15.70
CA VAL A 250 1.92 -23.37 -16.98
C VAL A 250 0.50 -23.75 -17.39
N GLN A 251 -0.25 -22.76 -17.87
CA GLN A 251 -1.60 -22.93 -18.39
C GLN A 251 -1.60 -22.91 -19.91
N TYR A 252 -2.23 -23.93 -20.51
CA TYR A 252 -2.57 -23.87 -21.92
C TYR A 252 -3.76 -22.91 -22.15
N PRO A 253 -3.97 -22.40 -23.38
CA PRO A 253 -5.02 -21.42 -23.66
C PRO A 253 -6.42 -21.84 -23.21
N TRP A 254 -6.77 -23.12 -23.32
CA TRP A 254 -8.06 -23.64 -22.86
C TRP A 254 -8.15 -23.72 -21.32
N GLU A 255 -7.04 -23.95 -20.63
CA GLU A 255 -6.96 -23.91 -19.16
C GLU A 255 -7.08 -22.47 -18.66
N MET A 256 -6.39 -21.53 -19.32
CA MET A 256 -6.53 -20.09 -19.03
C MET A 256 -7.98 -19.62 -19.18
N TRP A 257 -8.65 -20.03 -20.27
CA TRP A 257 -10.06 -19.72 -20.48
C TRP A 257 -10.94 -20.30 -19.37
N LEU A 258 -10.72 -21.56 -19.00
CA LEU A 258 -11.50 -22.24 -17.96
C LEU A 258 -11.27 -21.60 -16.58
N ASN A 259 -10.02 -21.44 -16.17
CA ASN A 259 -9.65 -20.82 -14.90
C ASN A 259 -10.09 -19.36 -14.83
N GLY A 260 -9.99 -18.61 -15.94
CA GLY A 260 -10.48 -17.23 -16.04
C GLY A 260 -11.99 -17.14 -15.82
N ARG A 261 -12.77 -18.11 -16.34
CA ARG A 261 -14.22 -18.16 -16.09
C ARG A 261 -14.55 -18.43 -14.63
N PHE A 262 -13.83 -19.35 -13.97
CA PHE A 262 -14.02 -19.60 -12.54
C PHE A 262 -13.58 -18.42 -11.69
N TYR A 263 -12.49 -17.76 -12.06
CA TYR A 263 -12.00 -16.55 -11.42
C TYR A 263 -13.03 -15.43 -11.49
N GLN A 264 -13.60 -15.16 -12.67
CA GLN A 264 -14.65 -14.14 -12.80
C GLN A 264 -15.86 -14.45 -11.92
N ALA A 265 -16.29 -15.72 -11.86
CA ALA A 265 -17.41 -16.12 -11.00
C ALA A 265 -17.10 -15.95 -9.51
N ASP A 266 -15.85 -16.15 -9.08
CA ASP A 266 -15.41 -15.89 -7.71
C ASP A 266 -15.42 -14.38 -7.42
N ILE A 267 -14.97 -13.54 -8.36
CA ILE A 267 -15.01 -12.07 -8.25
C ILE A 267 -16.45 -11.56 -8.18
N ASP A 268 -17.33 -11.98 -9.09
CA ASP A 268 -18.74 -11.57 -9.11
C ASP A 268 -19.43 -11.90 -7.79
N LYS A 269 -19.09 -13.06 -7.20
CA LYS A 269 -19.60 -13.48 -5.90
C LYS A 269 -19.09 -12.57 -4.77
N LEU A 270 -17.81 -12.24 -4.75
CA LEU A 270 -17.23 -11.36 -3.74
C LEU A 270 -17.78 -9.93 -3.84
N GLU A 271 -17.96 -9.40 -5.04
CA GLU A 271 -18.59 -8.09 -5.27
C GLU A 271 -20.05 -8.07 -4.79
N ALA A 272 -20.80 -9.14 -5.06
CA ALA A 272 -22.17 -9.29 -4.56
C ALA A 272 -22.24 -9.38 -3.03
N GLU A 273 -21.30 -10.07 -2.39
CA GLU A 273 -21.23 -10.19 -0.92
C GLU A 273 -20.85 -8.88 -0.23
N GLN A 274 -20.05 -8.03 -0.89
CA GLN A 274 -19.59 -6.74 -0.35
C GLN A 274 -20.47 -5.55 -0.77
N GLU A 275 -21.48 -5.78 -1.62
CA GLU A 275 -22.34 -4.74 -2.19
C GLU A 275 -21.56 -3.58 -2.85
N ARG A 276 -20.36 -3.86 -3.36
CA ARG A 276 -19.48 -2.89 -4.03
C ARG A 276 -18.63 -3.56 -5.10
N GLU A 277 -18.19 -2.78 -6.08
CA GLU A 277 -17.16 -3.23 -7.01
C GLU A 277 -15.81 -3.38 -6.28
N LEU A 278 -15.08 -4.45 -6.59
CA LEU A 278 -13.75 -4.67 -6.02
C LEU A 278 -12.74 -3.76 -6.72
N ALA A 279 -11.93 -3.07 -5.93
CA ALA A 279 -10.81 -2.30 -6.46
C ALA A 279 -9.76 -3.25 -7.08
N LEU A 280 -8.89 -2.71 -7.95
CA LEU A 280 -7.84 -3.51 -8.60
C LEU A 280 -6.95 -4.24 -7.58
N VAL A 281 -6.68 -3.61 -6.43
CA VAL A 281 -5.88 -4.18 -5.34
C VAL A 281 -6.57 -5.35 -4.63
N ASP A 282 -7.91 -5.39 -4.64
CA ASP A 282 -8.72 -6.46 -4.07
C ASP A 282 -8.89 -7.64 -5.04
N ARG A 283 -8.65 -7.42 -6.34
CA ARG A 283 -8.68 -8.45 -7.41
C ARG A 283 -7.40 -9.27 -7.41
N LEU A 284 -7.22 -10.05 -6.35
CA LEU A 284 -6.10 -10.97 -6.16
C LEU A 284 -6.23 -12.19 -7.10
N PRO A 285 -5.11 -12.80 -7.54
CA PRO A 285 -5.16 -14.05 -8.29
C PRO A 285 -5.73 -15.20 -7.46
N PRO A 286 -6.32 -16.22 -8.11
CA PRO A 286 -6.88 -17.37 -7.40
C PRO A 286 -5.79 -18.18 -6.70
N ASP A 287 -6.14 -18.86 -5.61
CA ASP A 287 -5.27 -19.76 -4.84
C ASP A 287 -5.33 -21.23 -5.32
N ARG A 288 -5.89 -21.41 -6.51
CA ARG A 288 -6.18 -22.69 -7.12
C ARG A 288 -6.14 -22.60 -8.63
N GLN A 289 -5.93 -23.75 -9.25
CA GLN A 289 -5.85 -23.92 -10.69
C GLN A 289 -6.41 -25.27 -11.09
N ILE A 290 -7.26 -25.26 -12.11
CA ILE A 290 -7.76 -26.44 -12.77
C ILE A 290 -6.87 -26.72 -13.98
N ILE A 291 -6.45 -27.97 -14.10
CA ILE A 291 -5.61 -28.47 -15.17
C ILE A 291 -6.49 -29.38 -16.03
N LEU A 292 -6.43 -29.22 -17.34
CA LEU A 292 -7.31 -29.91 -18.27
C LEU A 292 -6.55 -30.21 -19.55
N LEU A 293 -6.56 -31.48 -19.99
CA LEU A 293 -5.91 -31.91 -21.24
C LEU A 293 -4.46 -31.40 -21.36
N HIS A 294 -3.65 -31.62 -20.33
CA HIS A 294 -2.33 -31.06 -20.20
C HIS A 294 -1.26 -32.10 -20.60
N PRO A 295 -0.67 -31.99 -21.80
CA PRO A 295 0.40 -32.90 -22.21
C PRO A 295 1.72 -32.58 -21.50
N GLY A 296 2.47 -33.63 -21.17
CA GLY A 296 3.77 -33.59 -20.52
C GLY A 296 4.67 -34.75 -20.95
N VAL A 297 5.92 -34.74 -20.46
CA VAL A 297 6.85 -35.88 -20.61
C VAL A 297 7.42 -36.27 -19.27
N GLY A 298 7.63 -37.56 -19.09
CA GLY A 298 8.21 -38.12 -17.89
C GLY A 298 9.09 -39.32 -18.17
N LEU A 299 9.62 -39.87 -17.09
CA LEU A 299 10.24 -41.18 -17.05
C LEU A 299 9.35 -42.11 -16.23
N GLU A 300 9.07 -43.29 -16.75
CA GLU A 300 8.20 -44.28 -16.12
C GLU A 300 8.95 -45.59 -15.90
N TYR A 301 8.95 -46.05 -14.66
CA TYR A 301 9.44 -47.36 -14.25
C TYR A 301 8.26 -48.33 -14.13
N VAL A 302 8.40 -49.52 -14.70
CA VAL A 302 7.43 -50.62 -14.55
C VAL A 302 8.20 -51.85 -14.10
N ASP A 303 7.76 -52.46 -13.00
CA ASP A 303 8.48 -53.55 -12.30
C ASP A 303 8.38 -54.90 -13.04
N ASP A 304 7.23 -55.18 -13.66
CA ASP A 304 6.90 -56.48 -14.25
C ASP A 304 6.76 -56.44 -15.79
N ALA A 305 7.67 -55.70 -16.44
CA ALA A 305 7.75 -55.75 -17.90
C ALA A 305 8.33 -57.12 -18.35
N SER A 306 7.98 -57.60 -19.55
CA SER A 306 8.35 -58.93 -20.06
C SER A 306 9.85 -59.25 -20.07
N ASP A 307 10.70 -58.22 -20.00
CA ASP A 307 12.17 -58.31 -19.96
C ASP A 307 12.78 -57.85 -18.61
N GLY A 308 11.98 -57.78 -17.54
CA GLY A 308 12.35 -57.22 -16.24
C GLY A 308 12.14 -55.71 -16.11
N GLY A 309 12.28 -55.17 -14.90
CA GLY A 309 11.95 -53.77 -14.60
C GLY A 309 12.75 -52.75 -15.42
N ARG A 310 12.07 -51.87 -16.15
CA ARG A 310 12.68 -50.86 -17.04
C ARG A 310 12.13 -49.45 -16.81
N LEU A 311 13.05 -48.48 -16.74
CA LEU A 311 12.80 -47.04 -16.72
C LEU A 311 12.88 -46.49 -18.15
N GLU A 312 11.79 -45.95 -18.67
CA GLU A 312 11.70 -45.48 -20.05
C GLU A 312 11.02 -44.10 -20.17
N PRO A 313 11.33 -43.31 -21.22
CA PRO A 313 10.60 -42.10 -21.53
C PRO A 313 9.11 -42.40 -21.78
N ALA A 314 8.24 -41.55 -21.23
CA ALA A 314 6.80 -41.64 -21.41
C ALA A 314 6.21 -40.27 -21.73
N VAL A 315 5.22 -40.25 -22.63
CA VAL A 315 4.32 -39.11 -22.78
C VAL A 315 3.24 -39.22 -21.70
N VAL A 316 3.02 -38.13 -20.97
CA VAL A 316 1.99 -38.07 -19.93
C VAL A 316 0.89 -37.15 -20.42
N MET A 317 -0.35 -37.63 -20.41
CA MET A 317 -1.54 -36.81 -20.64
C MET A 317 -2.29 -36.67 -19.32
N GLU A 318 -2.35 -35.45 -18.79
CA GLU A 318 -3.17 -35.11 -17.63
C GLU A 318 -4.56 -34.69 -18.11
N TRP A 319 -5.56 -35.54 -17.86
CA TRP A 319 -6.93 -35.32 -18.35
C TRP A 319 -7.63 -34.25 -17.55
N VAL A 320 -7.56 -34.36 -16.23
CA VAL A 320 -8.12 -33.40 -15.28
C VAL A 320 -7.24 -33.39 -14.04
N GLY A 321 -6.89 -32.20 -13.61
CA GLY A 321 -6.10 -31.97 -12.41
C GLY A 321 -6.62 -30.78 -11.63
N PHE A 322 -6.25 -30.77 -10.36
CA PHE A 322 -6.52 -29.69 -9.44
C PHE A 322 -5.26 -29.39 -8.66
N ASN A 323 -4.88 -28.12 -8.63
CA ASN A 323 -3.70 -27.61 -7.96
C ASN A 323 -4.12 -26.46 -7.03
N SER A 324 -3.58 -26.40 -5.83
CA SER A 324 -3.93 -25.40 -4.83
C SER A 324 -2.74 -25.04 -3.94
N TRP A 325 -2.72 -23.78 -3.50
CA TRP A 325 -1.69 -23.22 -2.64
C TRP A 325 -2.32 -22.17 -1.71
N ARG A 326 -1.49 -21.50 -0.91
CA ARG A 326 -1.90 -20.31 -0.16
C ARG A 326 -0.81 -19.26 -0.26
N TYR A 327 -1.19 -18.01 -0.44
CA TYR A 327 -0.24 -16.90 -0.35
C TYR A 327 0.10 -16.60 1.11
N ARG A 328 1.39 -16.40 1.41
CA ARG A 328 1.87 -16.00 2.75
C ARG A 328 2.91 -14.90 2.62
N GLY A 329 2.91 -13.96 3.57
CA GLY A 329 3.81 -12.80 3.58
C GLY A 329 3.03 -11.48 3.48
N SER A 330 3.77 -10.37 3.44
CA SER A 330 3.25 -9.00 3.33
C SER A 330 4.12 -8.20 2.37
N GLY A 331 3.53 -7.24 1.65
CA GLY A 331 4.26 -6.40 0.68
C GLY A 331 4.95 -7.26 -0.38
N SER A 332 6.26 -7.03 -0.57
CA SER A 332 7.09 -7.74 -1.55
C SER A 332 7.50 -9.16 -1.13
N ASP A 333 7.36 -9.54 0.14
CA ASP A 333 7.84 -10.83 0.66
C ASP A 333 6.81 -11.97 0.54
N VAL A 334 5.84 -11.79 -0.37
CA VAL A 334 4.76 -12.76 -0.56
C VAL A 334 5.28 -13.98 -1.30
N THR A 335 4.88 -15.17 -0.85
CA THR A 335 5.31 -16.47 -1.41
C THR A 335 4.13 -17.44 -1.52
N MET A 336 4.23 -18.39 -2.44
CA MET A 336 3.29 -19.52 -2.52
C MET A 336 3.65 -20.62 -1.53
N ALA A 337 2.81 -20.79 -0.51
CA ALA A 337 2.98 -21.81 0.50
C ALA A 337 2.17 -23.08 0.16
N ARG A 338 2.85 -24.23 0.28
CA ARG A 338 2.30 -25.59 0.12
C ARG A 338 1.60 -25.79 -1.22
N PRO A 339 2.30 -25.63 -2.35
CA PRO A 339 1.70 -25.82 -3.66
C PRO A 339 1.56 -27.32 -3.93
N LEU A 340 0.31 -27.81 -3.88
CA LEU A 340 -0.03 -29.22 -3.97
C LEU A 340 -1.15 -29.44 -4.98
N GLY A 341 -1.05 -30.52 -5.73
CA GLY A 341 -2.11 -30.91 -6.66
C GLY A 341 -2.25 -32.41 -6.85
N VAL A 342 -3.36 -32.79 -7.47
CA VAL A 342 -3.67 -34.16 -7.86
C VAL A 342 -4.29 -34.18 -9.24
N SER A 343 -4.09 -35.25 -9.99
CA SER A 343 -4.69 -35.39 -11.32
C SER A 343 -4.93 -36.83 -11.77
N LEU A 344 -5.84 -36.96 -12.74
CA LEU A 344 -6.06 -38.17 -13.52
C LEU A 344 -5.17 -38.13 -14.75
N VAL A 345 -4.34 -39.15 -14.92
CA VAL A 345 -3.32 -39.18 -15.97
C VAL A 345 -3.40 -40.44 -16.83
N THR A 346 -2.83 -40.34 -18.02
CA THR A 346 -2.50 -41.47 -18.88
C THR A 346 -1.05 -41.36 -19.29
N THR A 347 -0.30 -42.45 -19.14
CA THR A 347 1.07 -42.57 -19.63
C THR A 347 1.08 -43.39 -20.91
N LEU A 348 1.87 -42.93 -21.89
CA LEU A 348 2.18 -43.68 -23.10
C LEU A 348 3.70 -43.87 -23.20
N SER A 349 4.14 -45.11 -23.16
CA SER A 349 5.55 -45.50 -23.25
C SER A 349 5.70 -46.56 -24.33
N ASP A 350 6.60 -46.37 -25.29
CA ASP A 350 6.85 -47.37 -26.33
C ASP A 350 7.76 -48.48 -25.79
N ARG A 351 7.17 -49.62 -25.41
CA ARG A 351 7.86 -50.77 -24.82
C ARG A 351 7.79 -51.97 -25.76
N ASN A 352 8.91 -52.62 -25.98
CA ASN A 352 8.91 -53.95 -26.59
C ASN A 352 8.28 -54.95 -25.61
N GLY A 353 7.15 -55.57 -25.99
CA GLY A 353 6.58 -56.71 -25.27
C GLY A 353 5.52 -56.40 -24.19
N SER A 354 5.20 -55.13 -23.89
CA SER A 354 4.12 -54.74 -22.96
C SER A 354 3.12 -53.79 -23.65
N LYS A 355 1.95 -53.59 -23.03
CA LYS A 355 0.95 -52.64 -23.50
C LYS A 355 1.43 -51.21 -23.23
N ASN A 356 1.42 -50.38 -24.27
CA ASN A 356 2.02 -49.06 -24.26
C ASN A 356 1.25 -48.00 -23.45
N VAL A 357 0.07 -48.30 -22.88
CA VAL A 357 -0.82 -47.32 -22.24
C VAL A 357 -1.15 -47.71 -20.79
N GLY A 358 -0.91 -46.79 -19.86
CA GLY A 358 -1.33 -46.90 -18.45
C GLY A 358 -2.19 -45.72 -18.03
N HIS A 359 -3.18 -45.94 -17.16
CA HIS A 359 -4.02 -44.88 -16.58
C HIS A 359 -3.80 -44.80 -15.09
N GLY A 360 -3.88 -43.61 -14.49
CA GLY A 360 -3.58 -43.51 -13.08
C GLY A 360 -3.81 -42.17 -12.44
N LEU A 361 -3.20 -42.02 -11.27
CA LEU A 361 -3.22 -40.81 -10.46
C LEU A 361 -1.84 -40.19 -10.43
N ALA A 362 -1.78 -38.87 -10.52
CA ALA A 362 -0.58 -38.10 -10.27
C ALA A 362 -0.78 -37.15 -9.10
N PHE A 363 0.34 -36.86 -8.45
CA PHE A 363 0.46 -35.88 -7.39
C PHE A 363 1.50 -34.85 -7.83
N HIS A 364 1.23 -33.60 -7.51
CA HIS A 364 2.04 -32.45 -7.89
C HIS A 364 2.60 -31.80 -6.63
N TRP A 365 3.91 -31.59 -6.60
CA TRP A 365 4.63 -30.94 -5.50
C TRP A 365 5.35 -29.71 -6.00
N ASN A 366 5.16 -28.59 -5.30
CA ASN A 366 5.82 -27.31 -5.58
C ASN A 366 5.71 -26.87 -7.05
N HIS A 367 4.60 -27.22 -7.70
CA HIS A 367 4.30 -26.99 -9.13
C HIS A 367 5.26 -27.59 -10.17
N THR A 368 6.47 -27.98 -9.77
CA THR A 368 7.58 -28.33 -10.66
C THR A 368 7.80 -29.84 -10.77
N MET A 369 7.41 -30.60 -9.75
CA MET A 369 7.60 -32.05 -9.71
C MET A 369 6.25 -32.75 -9.71
N THR A 370 6.09 -33.68 -10.65
CA THR A 370 4.94 -34.58 -10.70
C THR A 370 5.42 -36.01 -10.57
N THR A 371 4.74 -36.81 -9.78
CA THR A 371 4.93 -38.26 -9.72
C THR A 371 3.58 -38.92 -9.63
N GLY A 372 3.50 -40.15 -10.10
CA GLY A 372 2.23 -40.84 -10.10
C GLY A 372 2.36 -42.33 -10.24
N VAL A 373 1.22 -42.98 -10.08
CA VAL A 373 1.06 -44.43 -10.17
C VAL A 373 0.06 -44.70 -11.29
N THR A 374 0.43 -45.59 -12.20
CA THR A 374 -0.41 -46.01 -13.33
C THR A 374 -0.66 -47.51 -13.29
N TRP A 375 -1.83 -47.91 -13.76
CA TRP A 375 -2.21 -49.31 -13.92
C TRP A 375 -2.43 -49.60 -15.40
N ARG A 376 -1.88 -50.72 -15.84
CA ARG A 376 -2.03 -51.23 -17.21
C ARG A 376 -3.01 -52.38 -17.24
N SER A 377 -3.60 -52.63 -18.42
CA SER A 377 -4.54 -53.74 -18.61
C SER A 377 -3.90 -55.15 -18.61
N GLY A 378 -2.62 -55.26 -18.21
CA GLY A 378 -1.94 -56.52 -17.88
C GLY A 378 -1.78 -56.77 -16.38
N GLY A 379 -2.26 -55.84 -15.52
CA GLY A 379 -2.03 -55.89 -14.07
C GLY A 379 -0.74 -55.21 -13.62
N GLU A 380 0.13 -54.84 -14.56
CA GLU A 380 1.38 -54.12 -14.30
C GLU A 380 1.11 -52.73 -13.70
N VAL A 381 1.90 -52.39 -12.67
CA VAL A 381 1.89 -51.08 -12.01
C VAL A 381 3.12 -50.29 -12.46
N GLY A 382 2.90 -49.08 -12.93
CA GLY A 382 3.94 -48.12 -13.29
C GLY A 382 4.08 -47.02 -12.25
N LEU A 383 5.32 -46.62 -11.97
CA LEU A 383 5.65 -45.41 -11.22
C LEU A 383 6.31 -44.43 -12.19
N PHE A 384 5.82 -43.20 -12.26
CA PHE A 384 6.43 -42.20 -13.13
C PHE A 384 6.80 -40.94 -12.38
N ILE A 385 7.81 -40.25 -12.91
CA ILE A 385 8.22 -38.90 -12.53
C ILE A 385 8.16 -38.05 -13.79
N SER A 386 7.48 -36.92 -13.74
CA SER A 386 7.26 -36.00 -14.85
C SER A 386 7.66 -34.58 -14.47
N ILE A 387 8.23 -33.88 -15.44
CA ILE A 387 8.54 -32.44 -15.39
C ILE A 387 7.76 -31.81 -16.54
N GLY A 388 7.09 -30.68 -16.31
CA GLY A 388 6.32 -30.00 -17.35
C GLY A 388 7.19 -29.67 -18.56
N LEU A 389 6.73 -30.01 -19.78
CA LEU A 389 7.40 -29.62 -21.02
C LEU A 389 7.45 -28.09 -21.13
N ALA A 390 6.33 -27.44 -20.82
CA ALA A 390 6.21 -26.00 -20.93
C ALA A 390 7.17 -25.25 -20.00
N ASP A 391 7.45 -25.79 -18.81
CA ASP A 391 8.45 -25.23 -17.86
C ASP A 391 9.87 -25.27 -18.45
N ARG A 392 10.15 -26.25 -19.33
CA ARG A 392 11.41 -26.33 -20.06
C ARG A 392 11.47 -25.37 -21.23
N PHE A 393 10.36 -25.16 -21.95
CA PHE A 393 10.33 -24.27 -23.12
C PHE A 393 10.13 -22.79 -22.79
N SER A 394 9.52 -22.44 -21.66
CA SER A 394 9.32 -21.05 -21.24
C SER A 394 10.60 -20.36 -20.74
N SER A 395 11.65 -21.13 -20.41
CA SER A 395 12.92 -20.62 -19.83
C SER A 395 14.13 -20.65 -20.79
N GLU A 396 13.88 -20.86 -22.09
CA GLU A 396 14.87 -21.23 -23.11
C GLU A 396 15.81 -20.14 -23.65
N GLN A 397 15.87 -18.92 -23.10
CA GLN A 397 16.99 -18.01 -23.44
C GLN A 397 18.20 -18.14 -22.50
N GLY A 398 18.02 -18.64 -21.26
CA GLY A 398 19.10 -18.68 -20.26
C GLY A 398 19.64 -20.05 -19.87
N ARG A 399 18.93 -21.16 -20.15
CA ARG A 399 19.24 -22.48 -19.55
C ARG A 399 19.89 -23.50 -20.49
N LEU A 400 19.80 -23.30 -21.81
CA LEU A 400 20.44 -24.17 -22.82
C LEU A 400 21.97 -24.20 -22.71
N SER A 401 22.59 -23.11 -22.25
CA SER A 401 24.04 -23.04 -21.96
C SER A 401 24.43 -23.89 -20.75
N LYS A 402 23.68 -23.79 -19.65
CA LYS A 402 23.90 -24.58 -18.42
C LYS A 402 23.72 -26.09 -18.65
N ILE A 403 22.78 -26.48 -19.51
CA ILE A 403 22.58 -27.88 -19.89
C ILE A 403 23.73 -28.36 -20.79
N LYS A 404 24.21 -27.54 -21.74
CA LYS A 404 25.41 -27.85 -22.52
C LYS A 404 26.66 -28.03 -21.65
N ASP A 405 26.80 -27.26 -20.58
CA ASP A 405 27.92 -27.36 -19.64
C ASP A 405 27.84 -28.62 -18.76
N ILE A 406 26.63 -28.96 -18.26
CA ILE A 406 26.41 -30.17 -17.45
C ILE A 406 26.61 -31.46 -18.28
N PHE A 407 26.16 -31.48 -19.54
CA PHE A 407 26.37 -32.63 -20.43
C PHE A 407 27.73 -32.62 -21.15
N GLY A 408 28.40 -31.46 -21.25
CA GLY A 408 29.78 -31.34 -21.70
C GLY A 408 30.79 -31.86 -20.68
N ALA A 409 30.49 -31.72 -19.39
CA ALA A 409 31.30 -32.23 -18.28
C ALA A 409 31.21 -33.75 -18.04
N LEU A 410 30.30 -34.46 -18.74
CA LEU A 410 30.08 -35.90 -18.61
C LEU A 410 30.48 -36.69 -19.87
N ARG A 411 31.29 -36.10 -20.76
CA ARG A 411 31.98 -36.87 -21.81
C ARG A 411 33.29 -37.44 -21.23
N PRO A 412 33.60 -38.73 -21.44
CA PRO A 412 34.89 -39.32 -21.05
C PRO A 412 36.07 -38.71 -21.82
#